data_AF-Q94A01-F1
#
_entry.id   AF-Q94A01-F1
#
_cell.length_a   1.000
_cell.length_b   1.000
_cell.length_c   1.000
_cell.angle_alpha   90.00
_cell.angle_beta   90.00
_cell.angle_gamma   90.00
#
_symmetry.space_group_name_H-M   'P 1'
#
loop_
_entity.id
_entity.type
_entity.pdbx_description
1 polymer ?
#
loop_
_entity_poly.entity_id
_entity_poly.type
_entity_poly.pdbx_seq_one_letter_code
_entity_poly.pdbx_strand_id
1 'polypeptide(L)'
;MEQKHVFDGLRFGEKSQRNLLADHILNVNSTLLQKALQSIDTSSKRWNVTEEINALRARVSECNLSVSRECLSFDASKENMGDNFSFLQQGQNLFSEGKVSICLVLNDHENEEPEGENGVVSYLHALLDEEQRFIKEEDRACVPLVIVSPEHTIEALQKLFQDNDHFGFESEKIWILKEETLPVVCSSPEEPKKHKILMKSPWEILESPVGSGGVLSILASHGTTDSLSTLGINYLQVHSIETKPQPSQHYINPMLVGFVSARGAEIGIQVTEESELKNLEMTFSMKFLKRLKGKIEFEAVMKMNSHVQNVEKEWVESVPSEPNSFEFRSDIYRVLSECSSSAKICLMNITV
;
A
#
# COMPACT_ATOMS: atom_id res chain seq x y z
N MET A 1 -9.59 -25.45 -1.00
CA MET A 1 -10.52 -24.32 -0.89
C MET A 1 -11.94 -24.62 -1.37
N GLU A 2 -12.23 -25.76 -2.04
CA GLU A 2 -13.62 -26.18 -2.39
C GLU A 2 -14.41 -25.25 -3.36
N GLN A 3 -13.72 -24.36 -4.05
CA GLN A 3 -14.25 -23.34 -4.96
C GLN A 3 -14.52 -23.86 -6.39
N LYS A 4 -15.08 -25.07 -6.54
CA LYS A 4 -15.29 -25.70 -7.86
C LYS A 4 -16.21 -24.89 -8.79
N HIS A 5 -17.12 -24.10 -8.23
CA HIS A 5 -18.10 -23.33 -9.01
C HIS A 5 -17.47 -22.17 -9.78
N VAL A 6 -16.30 -21.66 -9.36
CA VAL A 6 -15.58 -20.60 -10.07
C VAL A 6 -15.21 -21.06 -11.50
N PHE A 7 -15.06 -22.37 -11.71
CA PHE A 7 -14.75 -22.95 -13.01
C PHE A 7 -15.98 -23.16 -13.91
N ASP A 8 -17.20 -22.95 -13.42
CA ASP A 8 -18.42 -23.23 -14.19
C ASP A 8 -18.51 -22.35 -15.45
N GLY A 9 -17.99 -21.12 -15.38
CA GLY A 9 -17.89 -20.20 -16.52
C GLY A 9 -17.02 -20.72 -17.67
N LEU A 10 -16.02 -21.58 -17.40
CA LEU A 10 -15.12 -22.12 -18.45
C LEU A 10 -15.83 -23.07 -19.42
N ARG A 11 -17.01 -23.58 -19.05
CA ARG A 11 -17.81 -24.48 -19.89
C ARG A 11 -18.66 -23.75 -20.92
N PHE A 12 -18.75 -22.42 -20.83
CA PHE A 12 -19.60 -21.58 -21.67
C PHE A 12 -18.85 -20.29 -22.07
N GLY A 13 -19.40 -19.53 -23.01
CA GLY A 13 -18.82 -18.27 -23.46
C GLY A 13 -17.73 -18.41 -24.53
N GLU A 14 -17.32 -17.26 -25.05
CA GLU A 14 -16.30 -17.15 -26.08
C GLU A 14 -14.89 -17.44 -25.55
N LYS A 15 -13.92 -17.59 -26.45
CA LYS A 15 -12.52 -17.85 -26.06
C LYS A 15 -11.95 -16.72 -25.20
N SER A 16 -12.23 -15.46 -25.53
CA SER A 16 -11.78 -14.28 -24.77
C SER A 16 -12.30 -14.29 -23.34
N GLN A 17 -13.59 -14.55 -23.15
CA GLN A 17 -14.24 -14.63 -21.84
C GLN A 17 -13.67 -15.78 -20.98
N ARG A 18 -13.45 -16.95 -21.59
CA ARG A 18 -12.84 -18.09 -20.88
C ARG A 18 -11.39 -17.83 -20.50
N ASN A 19 -10.65 -17.12 -21.35
CA ASN A 19 -9.28 -16.70 -21.03
C ASN A 19 -9.28 -15.72 -19.87
N LEU A 20 -10.17 -14.71 -19.87
CA LEU A 20 -10.32 -13.77 -18.76
C LEU A 20 -10.56 -14.50 -17.43
N LEU A 21 -11.51 -15.43 -17.39
CA LEU A 21 -11.77 -16.22 -16.18
C LEU A 21 -10.55 -17.04 -15.75
N ALA A 22 -9.83 -17.65 -16.70
CA ALA A 22 -8.62 -18.39 -16.39
C ALA A 22 -7.54 -17.49 -15.79
N ASP A 23 -7.36 -16.27 -16.31
CA ASP A 23 -6.41 -15.29 -15.80
C ASP A 23 -6.79 -14.83 -14.39
N HIS A 24 -8.07 -14.53 -14.12
CA HIS A 24 -8.55 -14.25 -12.76
C HIS A 24 -8.23 -15.40 -11.80
N ILE A 25 -8.55 -16.65 -12.17
CA ILE A 25 -8.29 -17.82 -11.33
C ILE A 25 -6.79 -17.99 -11.02
N LEU A 26 -5.93 -17.78 -12.01
CA LEU A 26 -4.47 -17.90 -11.85
C LEU A 26 -3.89 -16.79 -10.98
N ASN A 27 -4.48 -15.59 -11.04
CA ASN A 27 -4.01 -14.42 -10.30
C ASN A 27 -4.52 -14.35 -8.86
N VAL A 28 -5.49 -15.17 -8.46
CA VAL A 28 -5.92 -15.23 -7.05
C VAL A 28 -4.76 -15.61 -6.14
N ASN A 29 -4.40 -14.71 -5.23
CA ASN A 29 -3.42 -14.97 -4.17
C ASN A 29 -3.99 -15.94 -3.12
N SER A 30 -3.98 -17.24 -3.44
CA SER A 30 -4.60 -18.28 -2.61
C SER A 30 -4.01 -18.39 -1.20
N THR A 31 -2.72 -18.07 -1.03
CA THR A 31 -2.07 -18.06 0.29
C THR A 31 -2.62 -16.93 1.15
N LEU A 32 -2.76 -15.74 0.57
CA LEU A 32 -3.28 -14.58 1.26
C LEU A 32 -4.78 -14.74 1.56
N LEU A 33 -5.55 -15.24 0.59
CA LEU A 33 -6.98 -15.54 0.77
C LEU A 33 -7.22 -16.56 1.90
N GLN A 34 -6.39 -17.60 2.02
CA GLN A 34 -6.51 -18.56 3.13
C GLN A 34 -6.26 -17.91 4.50
N LYS A 35 -5.27 -17.02 4.61
CA LYS A 35 -5.02 -16.25 5.83
C LYS A 35 -6.18 -15.31 6.15
N ALA A 36 -6.73 -14.65 5.13
CA ALA A 36 -7.86 -13.77 5.27
C ALA A 36 -9.12 -14.54 5.75
N LEU A 37 -9.39 -15.72 5.20
CA LEU A 37 -10.49 -16.58 5.64
C LEU A 37 -10.37 -17.01 7.11
N GLN A 38 -9.16 -17.19 7.62
CA GLN A 38 -8.93 -17.51 9.04
C GLN A 38 -9.30 -16.34 9.96
N SER A 39 -9.24 -15.09 9.47
CA SER A 39 -9.55 -13.91 10.28
C SER A 39 -11.04 -13.78 10.63
N ILE A 40 -11.93 -14.41 9.84
CA ILE A 40 -13.37 -14.46 10.11
C ILE A 40 -13.65 -15.09 11.48
N ASP A 41 -12.96 -16.19 11.79
CA ASP A 41 -13.17 -16.92 13.05
C ASP A 41 -12.39 -16.29 14.22
N THR A 42 -11.40 -15.42 13.96
CA THR A 42 -10.48 -14.84 14.96
C THR A 42 -10.72 -13.35 15.24
N SER A 43 -11.71 -12.71 14.62
CA SER A 43 -11.98 -11.27 14.76
C SER A 43 -12.52 -10.90 16.16
N SER A 44 -11.65 -10.89 17.17
CA SER A 44 -12.00 -10.47 18.53
C SER A 44 -11.09 -9.39 19.12
N LYS A 45 -10.02 -8.99 18.42
CA LYS A 45 -9.14 -7.90 18.88
C LYS A 45 -9.53 -6.59 18.21
N ARG A 46 -10.15 -5.70 18.98
CA ARG A 46 -10.32 -4.29 18.63
C ARG A 46 -8.93 -3.68 18.44
N TRP A 47 -8.55 -3.41 17.19
CA TRP A 47 -7.33 -2.69 16.84
C TRP A 47 -7.70 -1.24 16.50
N ASN A 48 -7.00 -0.28 17.10
CA ASN A 48 -7.23 1.14 16.87
C ASN A 48 -5.89 1.83 16.63
N VAL A 49 -5.67 2.28 15.40
CA VAL A 49 -4.41 2.91 14.99
C VAL A 49 -4.11 4.15 15.84
N THR A 50 -5.13 4.94 16.19
CA THR A 50 -4.96 6.14 17.03
C THR A 50 -4.49 5.79 18.43
N GLU A 51 -5.00 4.70 19.02
CA GLU A 51 -4.54 4.24 20.34
C GLU A 51 -3.08 3.77 20.28
N GLU A 52 -2.70 3.05 19.23
CA GLU A 52 -1.33 2.55 19.03
C GLU A 52 -0.32 3.68 18.80
N ILE A 53 -0.68 4.69 17.99
CA ILE A 53 0.17 5.87 17.78
C ILE A 53 0.29 6.71 19.06
N ASN A 54 -0.80 6.91 19.80
CA ASN A 54 -0.74 7.60 21.10
C ASN A 54 0.11 6.82 22.11
N ALA A 55 0.01 5.49 22.11
CA ALA A 55 0.87 4.64 22.92
C ALA A 55 2.35 4.75 22.52
N LEU A 56 2.67 4.93 21.23
CA LEU A 56 4.03 5.21 20.76
C LEU A 56 4.52 6.60 21.21
N ARG A 57 3.68 7.62 21.10
CA ARG A 57 3.99 9.00 21.52
C ARG A 57 4.32 9.08 23.01
N ALA A 58 3.66 8.28 23.85
CA ALA A 58 3.90 8.24 25.29
C ALA A 58 5.19 7.49 25.71
N ARG A 59 5.95 6.89 24.78
CA ARG A 59 7.16 6.08 25.07
C ARG A 59 8.46 6.92 25.12
N VAL A 60 9.59 6.21 25.17
CA VAL A 60 10.98 6.71 25.23
C VAL A 60 11.19 7.91 24.31
N SER A 61 11.75 9.00 24.87
CA SER A 61 11.99 10.25 24.14
C SER A 61 12.91 10.08 22.94
N GLU A 62 13.88 9.17 22.98
CA GLU A 62 14.87 8.99 21.91
C GLU A 62 14.30 8.44 20.59
N CYS A 63 13.14 7.75 20.65
CA CYS A 63 12.43 7.23 19.48
C CYS A 63 11.36 8.20 18.96
N ASN A 64 11.16 9.32 19.65
CA ASN A 64 10.24 10.38 19.28
C ASN A 64 11.03 11.60 18.83
N LEU A 65 10.64 12.18 17.70
CA LEU A 65 11.22 13.38 17.16
C LEU A 65 10.10 14.36 16.83
N SER A 66 10.19 15.59 17.31
CA SER A 66 9.26 16.66 16.92
C SER A 66 10.02 17.67 16.08
N VAL A 67 9.50 17.95 14.89
CA VAL A 67 10.12 18.85 13.91
C VAL A 67 9.07 19.78 13.33
N SER A 68 9.47 21.02 13.05
CA SER A 68 8.60 21.97 12.37
C SER A 68 8.50 21.63 10.88
N ARG A 69 7.43 22.10 10.23
CA ARG A 69 7.20 21.81 8.81
C ARG A 69 8.30 22.34 7.89
N GLU A 70 8.91 23.46 8.23
CA GLU A 70 10.02 24.06 7.45
C GLU A 70 11.23 23.12 7.39
N CYS A 71 11.32 22.18 8.33
CA CYS A 71 12.41 21.22 8.42
C CYS A 71 12.28 20.03 7.45
N LEU A 72 11.19 19.93 6.68
CA LEU A 72 10.92 18.80 5.80
C LEU A 72 11.49 18.98 4.38
N SER A 73 11.90 20.21 4.03
CA SER A 73 12.49 20.50 2.73
C SER A 73 13.89 19.89 2.59
N PHE A 74 14.22 19.43 1.37
CA PHE A 74 15.56 18.92 1.05
C PHE A 74 16.66 19.99 1.22
N ASP A 75 16.32 21.27 1.13
CA ASP A 75 17.27 22.39 1.21
C ASP A 75 17.25 23.13 2.57
N ALA A 76 16.65 22.54 3.60
CA ALA A 76 16.56 23.19 4.91
C ALA A 76 17.94 23.44 5.54
N SER A 77 18.15 24.66 6.06
CA SER A 77 19.44 25.09 6.61
C SER A 77 19.68 24.61 8.05
N LYS A 78 20.96 24.47 8.41
CA LYS A 78 21.41 24.09 9.76
C LYS A 78 20.92 25.05 10.85
N GLU A 79 20.73 26.32 10.52
CA GLU A 79 20.30 27.37 11.46
C GLU A 79 18.88 27.12 12.00
N ASN A 80 18.01 26.48 11.22
CA ASN A 80 16.62 26.18 11.61
C ASN A 80 16.47 24.86 12.39
N MET A 81 17.49 24.01 12.39
CA MET A 81 17.36 22.57 12.66
C MET A 81 18.10 22.07 13.90
N GLY A 82 19.09 22.83 14.40
CA GLY A 82 19.89 22.43 15.55
C GLY A 82 20.47 21.01 15.40
N ASP A 83 20.27 20.17 16.41
CA ASP A 83 20.77 18.79 16.44
C ASP A 83 20.07 17.87 15.41
N ASN A 84 18.86 18.20 14.99
CA ASN A 84 18.07 17.42 14.02
C ASN A 84 18.66 17.49 12.60
N PHE A 85 19.49 18.49 12.31
CA PHE A 85 20.19 18.63 11.03
C PHE A 85 21.05 17.40 10.70
N SER A 86 21.60 16.74 11.73
CA SER A 86 22.38 15.52 11.56
C SER A 86 21.56 14.39 10.92
N PHE A 87 20.27 14.27 11.27
CA PHE A 87 19.38 13.29 10.65
C PHE A 87 19.05 13.65 9.21
N LEU A 88 18.82 14.93 8.90
CA LEU A 88 18.61 15.36 7.51
C LEU A 88 19.82 15.01 6.64
N GLN A 89 21.03 15.37 7.09
CA GLN A 89 22.27 15.11 6.35
C GLN A 89 22.50 13.60 6.16
N GLN A 90 22.25 12.80 7.19
CA GLN A 90 22.33 11.34 7.07
C GLN A 90 21.31 10.80 6.06
N GLY A 91 20.09 11.33 6.06
CA GLY A 91 19.06 11.00 5.09
C GLY A 91 19.48 11.29 3.65
N GLN A 92 19.93 12.52 3.39
CA GLN A 92 20.42 12.96 2.08
C GLN A 92 21.55 12.09 1.57
N ASN A 93 22.52 11.75 2.43
CA ASN A 93 23.62 10.85 2.07
C ASN A 93 23.10 9.45 1.69
N LEU A 94 22.09 8.93 2.38
CA LEU A 94 21.50 7.63 2.02
C LEU A 94 20.80 7.67 0.66
N PHE A 95 20.15 8.79 0.31
CA PHE A 95 19.55 8.98 -1.02
C PHE A 95 20.64 9.03 -2.11
N SER A 96 21.66 9.87 -1.95
CA SER A 96 22.73 10.04 -2.94
C SER A 96 23.61 8.79 -3.11
N GLU A 97 23.76 7.98 -2.07
CA GLU A 97 24.44 6.67 -2.13
C GLU A 97 23.57 5.55 -2.74
N GLY A 98 22.34 5.85 -3.15
CA GLY A 98 21.40 4.87 -3.70
C GLY A 98 21.00 3.81 -2.68
N LYS A 99 20.84 4.19 -1.40
CA LYS A 99 20.43 3.29 -0.30
C LYS A 99 18.95 3.35 0.02
N VAL A 100 18.20 4.22 -0.64
CA VAL A 100 16.77 4.43 -0.39
C VAL A 100 15.99 4.18 -1.67
N SER A 101 14.84 3.51 -1.53
CA SER A 101 13.83 3.39 -2.58
C SER A 101 12.53 4.05 -2.13
N ILE A 102 11.75 4.54 -3.09
CA ILE A 102 10.47 5.20 -2.87
C ILE A 102 9.36 4.26 -3.35
N CYS A 103 8.29 4.13 -2.57
CA CYS A 103 7.07 3.44 -2.94
C CYS A 103 5.89 4.42 -2.86
N LEU A 104 5.26 4.70 -3.99
CA LEU A 104 4.05 5.53 -4.08
C LEU A 104 2.82 4.61 -4.18
N VAL A 105 1.85 4.80 -3.31
CA VAL A 105 0.60 4.04 -3.27
C VAL A 105 -0.53 4.95 -3.71
N LEU A 106 -1.05 4.72 -4.91
CA LEU A 106 -2.12 5.52 -5.49
C LEU A 106 -3.46 5.01 -4.98
N ASN A 107 -4.18 5.86 -4.26
CA ASN A 107 -5.52 5.55 -3.77
C ASN A 107 -6.56 6.25 -4.66
N ASP A 108 -7.38 5.47 -5.37
CA ASP A 108 -8.45 5.96 -6.25
C ASP A 108 -9.85 5.50 -5.77
N HIS A 109 -9.95 5.07 -4.50
CA HIS A 109 -11.13 4.37 -3.96
C HIS A 109 -12.11 5.27 -3.19
N GLU A 110 -11.90 6.59 -3.18
CA GLU A 110 -12.88 7.50 -2.59
C GLU A 110 -14.04 7.71 -3.58
N ASN A 111 -15.28 7.46 -3.12
CA ASN A 111 -16.53 7.55 -3.88
C ASN A 111 -16.89 8.96 -4.38
N GLU A 112 -15.92 9.87 -4.44
CA GLU A 112 -16.08 11.14 -5.12
C GLU A 112 -15.53 10.93 -6.53
N GLU A 113 -16.43 10.89 -7.51
CA GLU A 113 -16.06 10.84 -8.93
C GLU A 113 -14.88 11.79 -9.16
N PRO A 114 -13.68 11.27 -9.49
CA PRO A 114 -12.62 12.16 -9.93
C PRO A 114 -13.16 12.86 -11.16
N GLU A 115 -13.14 14.20 -11.18
CA GLU A 115 -13.44 14.96 -12.38
C GLU A 115 -12.44 14.55 -13.48
N GLY A 116 -12.83 13.56 -14.29
CA GLY A 116 -12.03 13.01 -15.40
C GLY A 116 -11.35 11.67 -15.11
N GLU A 117 -11.21 10.84 -16.16
CA GLU A 117 -10.64 9.48 -16.15
C GLU A 117 -9.18 9.35 -15.66
N ASN A 118 -8.53 10.44 -15.22
CA ASN A 118 -7.10 10.47 -14.89
C ASN A 118 -6.74 11.28 -13.62
N GLY A 119 -7.68 11.55 -12.71
CA GLY A 119 -7.45 12.44 -11.54
C GLY A 119 -6.17 12.15 -10.75
N VAL A 120 -5.96 10.91 -10.29
CA VAL A 120 -4.76 10.52 -9.53
C VAL A 120 -3.49 10.54 -10.40
N VAL A 121 -3.59 10.18 -11.68
CA VAL A 121 -2.46 10.15 -12.61
C VAL A 121 -1.96 11.57 -12.90
N SER A 122 -2.89 12.50 -13.14
CA SER A 122 -2.58 13.93 -13.31
C SER A 122 -1.99 14.53 -12.04
N TYR A 123 -2.48 14.11 -10.87
CA TYR A 123 -1.90 14.55 -9.60
C TYR A 123 -0.48 14.03 -9.41
N LEU A 124 -0.22 12.76 -9.73
CA LEU A 124 1.12 12.19 -9.69
C LEU A 124 2.08 12.95 -10.61
N HIS A 125 1.65 13.33 -11.81
CA HIS A 125 2.47 14.16 -12.71
C HIS A 125 2.87 15.48 -12.04
N ALA A 126 1.91 16.21 -11.48
CA ALA A 126 2.18 17.47 -10.80
C ALA A 126 3.14 17.30 -9.62
N LEU A 127 3.03 16.20 -8.88
CA LEU A 127 3.94 15.86 -7.79
C LEU A 127 5.37 15.57 -8.28
N LEU A 128 5.51 14.80 -9.36
CA LEU A 128 6.81 14.46 -9.92
C LEU A 128 7.53 15.69 -10.52
N ASP A 129 6.78 16.72 -10.88
CA ASP A 129 7.32 18.01 -11.32
C ASP A 129 7.68 18.96 -10.16
N GLU A 130 7.20 18.70 -8.94
CA GLU A 130 7.40 19.59 -7.78
C GLU A 130 8.72 19.30 -7.04
N GLU A 131 9.80 19.96 -7.44
CA GLU A 131 11.16 19.77 -6.87
C GLU A 131 11.27 20.06 -5.36
N GLN A 132 10.34 20.83 -4.77
CA GLN A 132 10.39 21.17 -3.34
C GLN A 132 9.85 20.06 -2.44
N ARG A 133 8.93 19.24 -2.94
CA ARG A 133 8.23 18.19 -2.17
C ARG A 133 8.65 16.78 -2.57
N PHE A 134 9.41 16.68 -3.65
CA PHE A 134 9.92 15.43 -4.19
C PHE A 134 11.44 15.51 -4.36
N ILE A 135 12.07 14.37 -4.69
CA ILE A 135 13.51 14.33 -4.91
C ILE A 135 13.89 15.11 -6.18
N LYS A 136 15.03 15.82 -6.13
CA LYS A 136 15.59 16.56 -7.27
C LYS A 136 15.88 15.62 -8.43
N GLU A 137 15.66 16.08 -9.66
CA GLU A 137 15.79 15.24 -10.86
C GLU A 137 17.18 14.61 -10.99
N GLU A 138 18.23 15.35 -10.64
CA GLU A 138 19.63 14.90 -10.66
C GLU A 138 19.93 13.69 -9.75
N ASP A 139 19.15 13.50 -8.68
CA ASP A 139 19.32 12.39 -7.74
C ASP A 139 18.42 11.17 -8.09
N ARG A 140 17.43 11.34 -8.99
CA ARG A 140 16.43 10.29 -9.30
C ARG A 140 17.03 9.05 -9.95
N ALA A 141 18.10 9.19 -10.73
CA ALA A 141 18.78 8.04 -11.34
C ALA A 141 19.28 7.01 -10.31
N CYS A 142 19.62 7.47 -9.09
CA CYS A 142 20.11 6.62 -8.02
C CYS A 142 18.99 5.97 -7.18
N VAL A 143 17.73 6.36 -7.38
CA VAL A 143 16.63 6.03 -6.46
C VAL A 143 15.59 5.17 -7.17
N PRO A 144 15.46 3.88 -6.81
CA PRO A 144 14.46 3.03 -7.41
C PRO A 144 13.04 3.43 -6.96
N LEU A 145 12.10 3.42 -7.90
CA LEU A 145 10.72 3.85 -7.71
C LEU A 145 9.75 2.67 -7.88
N VAL A 146 8.97 2.41 -6.85
CA VAL A 146 7.84 1.47 -6.89
C VAL A 146 6.55 2.28 -6.87
N ILE A 147 5.62 1.95 -7.74
CA ILE A 147 4.29 2.55 -7.81
C ILE A 147 3.29 1.42 -7.68
N VAL A 148 2.44 1.48 -6.67
CA VAL A 148 1.35 0.53 -6.46
C VAL A 148 0.04 1.24 -6.78
N SER A 149 -0.74 0.70 -7.71
CA SER A 149 -1.97 1.35 -8.16
C SER A 149 -3.07 0.36 -8.54
N PRO A 150 -4.34 0.81 -8.63
CA PRO A 150 -5.43 0.04 -9.19
C PRO A 150 -5.15 -0.36 -10.64
N GLU A 151 -5.63 -1.54 -11.05
CA GLU A 151 -5.33 -2.11 -12.36
C GLU A 151 -5.70 -1.20 -13.54
N HIS A 152 -6.84 -0.49 -13.46
CA HIS A 152 -7.31 0.39 -14.52
C HIS A 152 -6.39 1.60 -14.77
N THR A 153 -5.51 1.95 -13.82
CA THR A 153 -4.59 3.10 -13.95
C THR A 153 -3.23 2.73 -14.52
N ILE A 154 -2.87 1.44 -14.57
CA ILE A 154 -1.50 0.99 -14.89
C ILE A 154 -1.07 1.43 -16.28
N GLU A 155 -1.93 1.29 -17.30
CA GLU A 155 -1.60 1.68 -18.67
C GLU A 155 -1.37 3.20 -18.80
N ALA A 156 -2.20 4.01 -18.14
CA ALA A 156 -2.04 5.45 -18.09
C ALA A 156 -0.73 5.86 -17.41
N LEU A 157 -0.34 5.19 -16.32
CA LEU A 157 0.92 5.42 -15.61
C LEU A 157 2.13 5.04 -16.47
N GLN A 158 2.09 3.89 -17.16
CA GLN A 158 3.17 3.48 -18.05
C GLN A 158 3.40 4.51 -19.16
N LYS A 159 2.31 4.99 -19.77
CA LYS A 159 2.37 6.04 -20.77
C LYS A 159 2.88 7.36 -20.20
N LEU A 160 2.41 7.75 -19.02
CA LEU A 160 2.87 8.97 -18.33
C LEU A 160 4.39 8.99 -18.16
N PHE A 161 4.95 7.90 -17.66
CA PHE A 161 6.40 7.77 -17.46
C PHE A 161 7.15 7.73 -18.80
N GLN A 162 6.63 7.03 -19.80
CA GLN A 162 7.27 6.97 -21.12
C GLN A 162 7.28 8.34 -21.82
N ASP A 163 6.18 9.09 -21.75
CA ASP A 163 6.03 10.38 -22.42
C ASP A 163 6.90 11.49 -21.80
N ASN A 164 7.37 11.30 -20.57
CA ASN A 164 8.16 12.28 -19.79
C ASN A 164 9.59 11.82 -19.48
N ASP A 165 10.18 10.96 -20.32
CA ASP A 165 11.54 10.42 -20.14
C ASP A 165 11.79 9.87 -18.72
N HIS A 166 10.77 9.18 -18.20
CA HIS A 166 10.73 8.61 -16.86
C HIS A 166 10.99 9.60 -15.72
N PHE A 167 10.79 10.90 -15.93
CA PHE A 167 11.00 11.97 -14.94
C PHE A 167 12.39 11.94 -14.29
N GLY A 168 13.43 11.52 -15.03
CA GLY A 168 14.82 11.41 -14.56
C GLY A 168 15.14 10.12 -13.81
N PHE A 169 14.17 9.22 -13.60
CA PHE A 169 14.43 7.89 -13.06
C PHE A 169 15.01 6.95 -14.11
N GLU A 170 15.87 6.03 -13.71
CA GLU A 170 16.29 4.95 -14.61
C GLU A 170 15.12 3.99 -14.86
N SER A 171 14.76 3.78 -16.12
CA SER A 171 13.60 2.96 -16.52
C SER A 171 13.63 1.53 -15.97
N GLU A 172 14.82 0.93 -15.84
CA GLU A 172 15.03 -0.41 -15.27
C GLU A 172 14.79 -0.47 -13.75
N LYS A 173 14.74 0.69 -13.08
CA LYS A 173 14.52 0.84 -11.63
C LYS A 173 13.12 1.34 -11.28
N ILE A 174 12.18 1.26 -12.23
CA ILE A 174 10.77 1.65 -12.04
C ILE A 174 9.89 0.41 -12.10
N TRP A 175 9.12 0.18 -11.05
CA TRP A 175 8.12 -0.90 -11.01
C TRP A 175 6.74 -0.33 -10.79
N ILE A 176 5.87 -0.47 -11.79
CA ILE A 176 4.44 -0.18 -11.68
C ILE A 176 3.73 -1.51 -11.41
N LEU A 177 3.16 -1.65 -10.21
CA LEU A 177 2.60 -2.89 -9.68
C LEU A 177 1.11 -2.70 -9.38
N LYS A 178 0.31 -3.74 -9.68
CA LYS A 178 -1.10 -3.79 -9.32
C LYS A 178 -1.26 -3.87 -7.80
N GLU A 179 -2.22 -3.14 -7.25
CA GLU A 179 -2.62 -3.26 -5.86
C GLU A 179 -3.11 -4.68 -5.51
N GLU A 180 -2.93 -5.08 -4.26
CA GLU A 180 -3.36 -6.40 -3.81
C GLU A 180 -4.88 -6.40 -3.62
N THR A 181 -5.54 -7.33 -4.30
CA THR A 181 -6.98 -7.55 -4.23
C THR A 181 -7.24 -8.98 -3.77
N LEU A 182 -8.35 -9.19 -3.08
CA LEU A 182 -8.78 -10.53 -2.67
C LEU A 182 -10.21 -10.81 -3.15
N PRO A 183 -10.52 -12.06 -3.51
CA PRO A 183 -11.89 -12.46 -3.79
C PRO A 183 -12.83 -12.18 -2.61
N VAL A 184 -13.99 -11.61 -2.93
CA VAL A 184 -15.11 -11.45 -1.99
C VAL A 184 -15.74 -12.81 -1.77
N VAL A 185 -16.07 -13.15 -0.52
CA VAL A 185 -16.64 -14.45 -0.17
C VAL A 185 -18.00 -14.33 0.50
N CYS A 186 -18.85 -15.33 0.30
CA CYS A 186 -20.16 -15.40 0.94
C CYS A 186 -20.05 -15.48 2.47
N SER A 187 -20.90 -14.73 3.17
CA SER A 187 -21.01 -14.75 4.63
C SER A 187 -22.00 -15.80 5.16
N SER A 188 -22.82 -16.41 4.29
CA SER A 188 -23.96 -17.22 4.70
C SER A 188 -23.56 -18.48 5.48
N PRO A 189 -24.14 -18.70 6.68
CA PRO A 189 -23.97 -19.93 7.45
C PRO A 189 -24.80 -21.11 6.90
N GLU A 190 -25.73 -20.86 5.98
CA GLU A 190 -26.66 -21.85 5.40
C GLU A 190 -26.11 -22.49 4.11
N GLU A 191 -25.03 -21.96 3.54
CA GLU A 191 -24.38 -22.60 2.40
C GLU A 191 -23.63 -23.87 2.84
N PRO A 192 -23.74 -24.99 2.10
CA PRO A 192 -23.05 -26.24 2.43
C PRO A 192 -21.52 -26.14 2.31
N LYS A 193 -20.98 -25.02 1.81
CA LYS A 193 -19.55 -24.75 1.66
C LYS A 193 -19.18 -23.47 2.42
N LYS A 194 -18.24 -23.58 3.35
CA LYS A 194 -17.73 -22.44 4.14
C LYS A 194 -17.05 -21.42 3.19
N HIS A 195 -17.62 -20.22 3.07
CA HIS A 195 -17.05 -19.05 2.37
C HIS A 195 -16.79 -19.24 0.86
N LYS A 196 -17.86 -19.40 0.08
CA LYS A 196 -17.84 -19.46 -1.37
C LYS A 196 -17.38 -18.13 -2.00
N ILE A 197 -16.44 -18.17 -2.95
CA ILE A 197 -16.04 -16.99 -3.74
C ILE A 197 -17.23 -16.48 -4.55
N LEU A 198 -17.52 -15.19 -4.47
CA LEU A 198 -18.55 -14.54 -5.26
C LEU A 198 -18.03 -14.18 -6.66
N MET A 199 -18.91 -14.27 -7.65
CA MET A 199 -18.60 -13.95 -9.03
C MET A 199 -19.25 -12.62 -9.41
N LYS A 200 -18.52 -11.73 -10.06
CA LYS A 200 -19.07 -10.47 -10.60
C LYS A 200 -19.84 -10.72 -11.90
N SER A 201 -19.35 -11.64 -12.71
CA SER A 201 -19.99 -12.14 -13.93
C SER A 201 -19.67 -13.63 -14.08
N PRO A 202 -20.24 -14.35 -15.07
CA PRO A 202 -19.86 -15.74 -15.33
C PRO A 202 -18.35 -15.96 -15.56
N TRP A 203 -17.61 -14.91 -15.91
CA TRP A 203 -16.19 -14.97 -16.27
C TRP A 203 -15.29 -14.04 -15.46
N GLU A 204 -15.82 -13.33 -14.47
CA GLU A 204 -15.06 -12.44 -13.59
C GLU A 204 -15.33 -12.81 -12.13
N ILE A 205 -14.25 -12.98 -11.36
CA ILE A 205 -14.33 -13.11 -9.91
C ILE A 205 -14.64 -11.73 -9.33
N LEU A 206 -15.52 -11.67 -8.33
CA LEU A 206 -15.72 -10.42 -7.58
C LEU A 206 -14.55 -10.25 -6.62
N GLU A 207 -13.77 -9.19 -6.80
CA GLU A 207 -12.58 -8.88 -6.02
C GLU A 207 -12.73 -7.51 -5.35
N SER A 208 -12.13 -7.37 -4.16
CA SER A 208 -12.06 -6.12 -3.43
C SER A 208 -10.60 -5.80 -3.06
N PRO A 209 -10.17 -4.53 -3.09
CA PRO A 209 -8.86 -4.12 -2.59
C PRO A 209 -8.67 -4.51 -1.12
N VAL A 210 -7.46 -4.96 -0.78
CA VAL A 210 -7.07 -5.28 0.60
C VAL A 210 -6.94 -4.01 1.46
N GLY A 211 -6.78 -2.84 0.84
CA GLY A 211 -6.46 -1.59 1.53
C GLY A 211 -4.96 -1.43 1.79
N SER A 212 -4.59 -0.47 2.65
CA SER A 212 -3.20 -0.02 2.79
C SER A 212 -2.22 -1.09 3.22
N GLY A 213 -2.64 -2.08 4.01
CA GLY A 213 -1.78 -3.20 4.40
C GLY A 213 -1.40 -4.13 3.24
N GLY A 214 -2.16 -4.11 2.13
CA GLY A 214 -1.85 -4.86 0.91
C GLY A 214 -0.49 -4.46 0.30
N VAL A 215 -0.07 -3.21 0.48
CA VAL A 215 1.25 -2.74 0.01
C VAL A 215 2.38 -3.56 0.63
N LEU A 216 2.24 -3.99 1.88
CA LEU A 216 3.24 -4.80 2.55
C LEU A 216 3.34 -6.20 1.93
N SER A 217 2.26 -6.73 1.35
CA SER A 217 2.26 -8.01 0.63
C SER A 217 3.15 -7.91 -0.59
N ILE A 218 2.91 -6.85 -1.37
CA ILE A 218 3.61 -6.56 -2.61
C ILE A 218 5.09 -6.27 -2.32
N LEU A 219 5.36 -5.40 -1.35
CA LEU A 219 6.71 -4.98 -1.00
C LEU A 219 7.51 -6.09 -0.34
N ALA A 220 6.90 -6.89 0.54
CA ALA A 220 7.55 -8.04 1.19
C ALA A 220 7.62 -9.28 0.28
N SER A 221 7.06 -9.22 -0.93
CA SER A 221 7.15 -10.31 -1.89
C SER A 221 8.59 -10.55 -2.31
N HIS A 222 8.88 -11.79 -2.70
CA HIS A 222 10.22 -12.18 -3.12
C HIS A 222 10.72 -11.36 -4.32
N GLY A 223 9.86 -11.06 -5.30
CA GLY A 223 10.25 -10.27 -6.47
C GLY A 223 10.78 -8.88 -6.10
N THR A 224 10.01 -8.12 -5.34
CA THR A 224 10.32 -6.71 -5.03
C THR A 224 11.48 -6.60 -4.04
N THR A 225 11.42 -7.31 -2.91
CA THR A 225 12.50 -7.21 -1.90
C THR A 225 13.84 -7.72 -2.40
N ASP A 226 13.87 -8.81 -3.17
CA ASP A 226 15.13 -9.38 -3.67
C ASP A 226 15.76 -8.48 -4.74
N SER A 227 14.93 -7.86 -5.60
CA SER A 227 15.39 -6.86 -6.59
C SER A 227 16.00 -5.63 -5.92
N LEU A 228 15.26 -5.00 -5.00
CA LEU A 228 15.76 -3.83 -4.25
C LEU A 228 17.01 -4.16 -3.43
N SER A 229 17.10 -5.37 -2.89
CA SER A 229 18.30 -5.81 -2.17
C SER A 229 19.51 -5.97 -3.06
N THR A 230 19.31 -6.45 -4.30
CA THR A 230 20.39 -6.59 -5.29
C THR A 230 20.93 -5.22 -5.70
N LEU A 231 20.06 -4.21 -5.73
CA LEU A 231 20.44 -2.80 -5.92
C LEU A 231 21.11 -2.17 -4.70
N GLY A 232 21.26 -2.89 -3.59
CA GLY A 232 21.92 -2.39 -2.38
C GLY A 232 21.08 -1.42 -1.56
N ILE A 233 19.75 -1.45 -1.73
CA ILE A 233 18.79 -0.63 -0.98
C ILE A 233 18.73 -1.12 0.47
N ASN A 234 18.72 -0.16 1.40
CA ASN A 234 18.65 -0.39 2.85
C ASN A 234 17.30 0.03 3.43
N TYR A 235 16.67 1.05 2.86
CA TYR A 235 15.42 1.63 3.35
C TYR A 235 14.43 1.83 2.20
N LEU A 236 13.14 1.68 2.50
CA LEU A 236 12.04 1.93 1.58
C LEU A 236 11.04 2.88 2.21
N GLN A 237 10.78 4.01 1.56
CA GLN A 237 9.83 5.02 2.01
C GLN A 237 8.50 4.85 1.28
N VAL A 238 7.41 4.64 2.01
CA VAL A 238 6.05 4.43 1.49
C VAL A 238 5.22 5.69 1.69
N HIS A 239 4.60 6.16 0.60
CA HIS A 239 3.74 7.33 0.60
C HIS A 239 2.41 7.06 -0.09
N SER A 240 1.31 7.46 0.54
CA SER A 240 0.01 7.53 -0.13
C SER A 240 -0.09 8.75 -1.02
N ILE A 241 -0.61 8.55 -2.22
CA ILE A 241 -1.02 9.60 -3.16
C ILE A 241 -2.55 9.57 -3.22
N GLU A 242 -3.19 10.62 -2.71
CA GLU A 242 -4.64 10.80 -2.74
C GLU A 242 -5.06 11.64 -3.95
N THR A 243 -6.35 11.57 -4.32
CA THR A 243 -6.96 12.35 -5.42
C THR A 243 -7.00 13.85 -5.15
N LYS A 244 -6.81 14.28 -3.89
CA LYS A 244 -6.87 15.70 -3.49
C LYS A 244 -5.56 16.15 -2.87
N PRO A 245 -4.97 17.28 -3.34
CA PRO A 245 -3.78 17.83 -2.75
C PRO A 245 -4.06 18.28 -1.32
N GLN A 246 -3.33 17.73 -0.35
CA GLN A 246 -3.29 18.27 1.00
C GLN A 246 -2.14 19.28 1.09
N PRO A 247 -2.41 20.54 1.47
CA PRO A 247 -1.43 21.63 1.43
C PRO A 247 -0.25 21.45 2.40
N SER A 248 -0.31 20.47 3.30
CA SER A 248 0.63 20.21 4.38
C SER A 248 1.57 19.01 4.17
N GLN A 249 1.51 18.33 3.02
CA GLN A 249 2.20 17.06 2.82
C GLN A 249 3.55 17.21 2.10
N HIS A 250 4.64 16.74 2.74
CA HIS A 250 5.91 16.48 2.06
C HIS A 250 5.96 15.00 1.71
N TYR A 251 6.03 14.70 0.41
CA TYR A 251 5.91 13.33 -0.08
C TYR A 251 7.18 12.53 0.04
N ILE A 252 8.35 13.14 0.18
CA ILE A 252 9.61 12.44 0.42
C ILE A 252 10.32 13.16 1.55
N ASN A 253 10.56 12.46 2.66
CA ASN A 253 11.24 13.04 3.83
C ASN A 253 12.59 12.35 4.08
N PRO A 254 13.72 12.94 3.66
CA PRO A 254 15.04 12.38 3.95
C PRO A 254 15.37 12.32 5.44
N MET A 255 14.89 13.28 6.23
CA MET A 255 15.14 13.28 7.67
C MET A 255 14.53 12.07 8.36
N LEU A 256 13.33 11.61 7.95
CA LEU A 256 12.72 10.42 8.53
C LEU A 256 13.61 9.19 8.33
N VAL A 257 14.15 9.02 7.12
CA VAL A 257 15.07 7.92 6.79
C VAL A 257 16.36 8.04 7.59
N GLY A 258 16.92 9.24 7.70
CA GLY A 258 18.12 9.50 8.51
C GLY A 258 17.88 9.21 10.00
N PHE A 259 16.73 9.60 10.54
CA PHE A 259 16.35 9.32 11.93
C PHE A 259 16.20 7.81 12.20
N VAL A 260 15.50 7.08 11.31
CA VAL A 260 15.38 5.62 11.38
C VAL A 260 16.75 4.96 11.34
N SER A 261 17.62 5.43 10.45
CA SER A 261 18.98 4.90 10.29
C SER A 261 19.84 5.15 11.52
N ALA A 262 19.83 6.38 12.06
CA ALA A 262 20.59 6.76 13.26
C ALA A 262 20.20 5.94 14.49
N ARG A 263 18.91 5.61 14.62
CA ARG A 263 18.39 4.79 15.72
C ARG A 263 18.49 3.28 15.47
N GLY A 264 18.92 2.88 14.28
CA GLY A 264 18.91 1.48 13.84
C GLY A 264 17.51 0.86 13.96
N ALA A 265 16.48 1.67 13.69
CA ALA A 265 15.08 1.31 13.78
C ALA A 265 14.65 0.48 12.56
N GLU A 266 13.54 -0.22 12.71
CA GLU A 266 12.95 -1.06 11.67
C GLU A 266 11.86 -0.31 10.89
N ILE A 267 11.15 0.58 11.58
CA ILE A 267 10.06 1.40 11.06
C ILE A 267 10.24 2.85 11.49
N GLY A 268 10.02 3.79 10.59
CA GLY A 268 9.77 5.20 10.87
C GLY A 268 8.35 5.57 10.47
N ILE A 269 7.70 6.41 11.25
CA ILE A 269 6.35 6.91 11.00
C ILE A 269 6.39 8.42 11.10
N GLN A 270 5.93 9.11 10.07
CA GLN A 270 5.63 10.54 10.14
C GLN A 270 4.14 10.72 10.46
N VAL A 271 3.87 11.63 11.39
CA VAL A 271 2.50 11.99 11.80
C VAL A 271 2.39 13.49 11.92
N THR A 272 1.29 14.04 11.42
CA THR A 272 0.93 15.44 11.62
C THR A 272 -0.19 15.53 12.67
N GLU A 273 -0.33 16.67 13.33
CA GLU A 273 -1.43 16.87 14.30
C GLU A 273 -2.82 16.86 13.65
N GLU A 274 -2.88 17.18 12.35
CA GLU A 274 -4.12 17.38 11.58
C GLU A 274 -4.53 16.16 10.75
N SER A 275 -3.62 15.22 10.49
CA SER A 275 -3.93 14.05 9.67
C SER A 275 -4.74 13.02 10.47
N GLU A 276 -5.94 12.70 9.97
CA GLU A 276 -6.47 11.36 10.16
C GLU A 276 -5.36 10.38 9.73
N LEU A 277 -5.08 9.33 10.51
CA LEU A 277 -3.99 8.35 10.27
C LEU A 277 -4.19 7.50 9.00
N LYS A 278 -4.90 8.02 8.02
CA LYS A 278 -5.18 7.48 6.70
C LYS A 278 -3.95 7.51 5.79
N ASN A 279 -3.09 8.52 5.95
CA ASN A 279 -1.92 8.69 5.10
C ASN A 279 -0.80 7.73 5.51
N LEU A 280 -0.27 7.04 4.51
CA LEU A 280 0.93 6.21 4.66
C LEU A 280 2.11 7.16 4.53
N GLU A 281 2.81 7.44 5.62
CA GLU A 281 4.07 8.19 5.58
C GLU A 281 5.08 7.43 6.44
N MET A 282 5.60 6.35 5.86
CA MET A 282 6.35 5.36 6.62
C MET A 282 7.68 5.04 5.95
N THR A 283 8.71 4.79 6.74
CA THR A 283 9.99 4.24 6.27
C THR A 283 10.15 2.85 6.84
N PHE A 284 10.53 1.88 6.02
CA PHE A 284 10.84 0.53 6.44
C PHE A 284 12.30 0.19 6.15
N SER A 285 12.96 -0.48 7.08
CA SER A 285 14.24 -1.12 6.78
C SER A 285 14.01 -2.36 5.90
N MET A 286 14.92 -2.60 4.95
CA MET A 286 14.85 -3.79 4.09
C MET A 286 14.98 -5.09 4.90
N LYS A 287 15.71 -5.05 6.02
CA LYS A 287 15.81 -6.18 6.96
C LYS A 287 14.44 -6.53 7.55
N PHE A 288 13.64 -5.52 7.88
CA PHE A 288 12.28 -5.72 8.41
C PHE A 288 11.34 -6.30 7.36
N LEU A 289 11.29 -5.70 6.16
CA LEU A 289 10.43 -6.18 5.06
C LEU A 289 10.71 -7.65 4.70
N LYS A 290 11.98 -8.05 4.65
CA LYS A 290 12.38 -9.45 4.42
C LYS A 290 11.92 -10.42 5.52
N ARG A 291 11.75 -9.95 6.75
CA ARG A 291 11.23 -10.76 7.86
C ARG A 291 9.71 -10.85 7.82
N LEU A 292 9.04 -9.84 7.25
CA LEU A 292 7.59 -9.77 7.21
C LEU A 292 6.96 -10.84 6.31
N LYS A 293 7.53 -11.12 5.12
CA LYS A 293 7.13 -12.20 4.17
C LYS A 293 5.72 -12.80 4.38
N GLY A 294 4.70 -12.05 3.99
CA GLY A 294 3.30 -12.48 4.02
C GLY A 294 2.65 -12.52 5.41
N LYS A 295 3.28 -11.97 6.45
CA LYS A 295 2.65 -11.70 7.74
C LYS A 295 1.83 -10.42 7.64
N ILE A 296 0.61 -10.59 7.16
CA ILE A 296 -0.37 -9.54 7.05
C ILE A 296 -1.59 -10.03 7.80
N GLU A 297 -2.09 -9.18 8.68
CA GLU A 297 -3.29 -9.45 9.44
C GLU A 297 -4.50 -8.87 8.71
N PHE A 298 -5.55 -9.67 8.63
CA PHE A 298 -6.79 -9.28 7.97
C PHE A 298 -7.90 -9.03 8.97
N GLU A 299 -8.83 -8.18 8.57
CA GLU A 299 -10.13 -8.00 9.14
C GLU A 299 -11.19 -8.36 8.10
N ALA A 300 -12.13 -9.22 8.47
CA ALA A 300 -13.28 -9.53 7.64
C ALA A 300 -14.36 -8.47 7.86
N VAL A 301 -14.69 -7.71 6.83
CA VAL A 301 -15.69 -6.65 6.87
C VAL A 301 -16.93 -7.12 6.14
N MET A 302 -18.06 -7.13 6.83
CA MET A 302 -19.33 -7.55 6.24
C MET A 302 -19.87 -6.48 5.30
N LYS A 303 -20.20 -6.87 4.08
CA LYS A 303 -20.62 -5.97 3.00
C LYS A 303 -21.78 -6.55 2.19
N MET A 304 -22.53 -5.66 1.55
CA MET A 304 -23.56 -6.00 0.59
C MET A 304 -22.94 -5.96 -0.81
N ASN A 305 -22.84 -7.11 -1.45
CA ASN A 305 -22.30 -7.24 -2.78
C ASN A 305 -23.27 -7.99 -3.70
N SER A 306 -23.67 -7.35 -4.78
CA SER A 306 -24.34 -8.03 -5.89
C SER A 306 -23.37 -9.01 -6.54
N HIS A 307 -23.88 -10.18 -6.91
CA HIS A 307 -23.06 -11.23 -7.50
C HIS A 307 -23.90 -12.12 -8.42
N VAL A 308 -23.22 -12.89 -9.27
CA VAL A 308 -23.84 -13.84 -10.18
C VAL A 308 -23.57 -15.27 -9.70
N GLN A 309 -24.58 -16.13 -9.78
CA GLN A 309 -24.44 -17.55 -9.47
C GLN A 309 -25.10 -18.42 -10.53
N ASN A 310 -24.54 -19.62 -10.72
CA ASN A 310 -25.13 -20.64 -11.58
C ASN A 310 -26.16 -21.45 -10.77
N VAL A 311 -27.44 -21.29 -11.10
CA VAL A 311 -28.57 -22.03 -10.52
C VAL A 311 -29.22 -22.81 -11.65
N GLU A 312 -29.28 -24.13 -11.52
CA GLU A 312 -29.93 -25.01 -12.51
C GLU A 312 -29.44 -24.83 -13.97
N LYS A 313 -28.16 -24.47 -14.16
CA LYS A 313 -27.50 -24.16 -15.46
C LYS A 313 -27.83 -22.79 -16.04
N GLU A 314 -28.53 -21.93 -15.29
CA GLU A 314 -28.75 -20.54 -15.64
C GLU A 314 -27.95 -19.61 -14.73
N TRP A 315 -27.43 -18.51 -15.29
CA TRP A 315 -26.72 -17.49 -14.52
C TRP A 315 -27.72 -16.46 -14.04
N VAL A 316 -27.85 -16.35 -12.71
CA VAL A 316 -28.80 -15.45 -12.06
C VAL A 316 -28.04 -14.42 -11.25
N GLU A 317 -28.39 -13.15 -11.43
CA GLU A 317 -27.91 -12.06 -10.59
C GLU A 317 -28.65 -12.08 -9.26
N SER A 318 -27.89 -12.00 -8.17
CA SER A 318 -28.39 -11.90 -6.81
C SER A 318 -28.02 -10.53 -6.27
N VAL A 319 -29.05 -9.73 -5.96
CA VAL A 319 -28.93 -8.42 -5.33
C VAL A 319 -29.39 -8.57 -3.88
N PRO A 320 -28.49 -8.47 -2.89
CA PRO A 320 -28.81 -8.70 -1.50
C PRO A 320 -29.57 -7.52 -0.87
N SER A 321 -30.46 -7.78 0.08
CA SER A 321 -31.12 -6.77 0.92
C SER A 321 -30.44 -6.55 2.28
N GLU A 322 -29.55 -7.46 2.66
CA GLU A 322 -28.76 -7.45 3.90
C GLU A 322 -27.31 -7.87 3.58
N PRO A 323 -26.31 -7.54 4.42
CA PRO A 323 -24.93 -7.93 4.16
C PRO A 323 -24.75 -9.45 3.97
N ASN A 324 -24.28 -9.83 2.78
CA ASN A 324 -24.22 -11.22 2.30
C ASN A 324 -22.79 -11.72 2.07
N SER A 325 -21.79 -10.88 2.32
CA SER A 325 -20.41 -11.16 1.94
C SER A 325 -19.41 -10.60 2.93
N PHE A 326 -18.20 -11.14 2.88
CA PHE A 326 -17.01 -10.61 3.53
C PHE A 326 -16.05 -10.06 2.48
N GLU A 327 -15.66 -8.81 2.66
CA GLU A 327 -14.44 -8.23 2.09
C GLU A 327 -13.31 -8.35 3.13
N PHE A 328 -12.09 -8.56 2.68
CA PHE A 328 -10.94 -8.68 3.58
C PHE A 328 -10.07 -7.43 3.48
N ARG A 329 -9.92 -6.73 4.61
CA ARG A 329 -9.14 -5.50 4.70
C ARG A 329 -7.93 -5.67 5.60
N SER A 330 -6.85 -4.95 5.30
CA SER A 330 -5.67 -4.84 6.13
C SER A 330 -5.24 -3.37 6.18
N ASP A 331 -4.81 -2.96 7.36
CA ASP A 331 -4.23 -1.64 7.61
C ASP A 331 -2.70 -1.78 7.73
N ILE A 332 -1.93 -0.89 7.10
CA ILE A 332 -0.45 -0.91 7.16
C ILE A 332 0.07 -0.87 8.60
N TYR A 333 -0.61 -0.16 9.50
CA TYR A 333 -0.16 0.06 10.87
C TYR A 333 -0.27 -1.20 11.72
N ARG A 334 -1.02 -2.22 11.27
CA ARG A 334 -1.01 -3.54 11.93
C ARG A 334 0.38 -4.16 11.97
N VAL A 335 1.28 -3.76 11.06
CA VAL A 335 2.67 -4.23 11.01
C VAL A 335 3.48 -3.85 12.26
N LEU A 336 3.02 -2.89 13.05
CA LEU A 336 3.68 -2.47 14.29
C LEU A 336 3.74 -3.60 15.33
N SER A 337 2.82 -4.56 15.29
CA SER A 337 2.83 -5.75 16.15
C SER A 337 3.97 -6.73 15.82
N GLU A 338 4.53 -6.67 14.60
CA GLU A 338 5.60 -7.54 14.10
C GLU A 338 7.02 -6.98 14.38
N CYS A 339 7.11 -5.79 14.96
CA CYS A 339 8.37 -5.21 15.39
C CYS A 339 8.99 -6.04 16.52
N SER A 340 10.31 -6.23 16.46
CA SER A 340 11.02 -7.01 17.49
C SER A 340 10.97 -6.35 18.88
N SER A 341 10.80 -5.03 18.90
CA SER A 341 10.65 -4.21 20.09
C SER A 341 10.05 -2.86 19.69
N SER A 342 9.30 -2.24 20.59
CA SER A 342 8.83 -0.86 20.42
C SER A 342 9.96 0.15 20.25
N ALA A 343 11.17 -0.13 20.76
CA ALA A 343 12.35 0.73 20.58
C ALA A 343 12.91 0.71 19.14
N LYS A 344 12.37 -0.15 18.26
CA LYS A 344 12.69 -0.20 16.83
C LYS A 344 11.68 0.56 15.97
N ILE A 345 10.80 1.35 16.58
CA ILE A 345 9.84 2.20 15.89
C ILE A 345 10.20 3.66 16.20
N CYS A 346 10.46 4.44 15.17
CA CYS A 346 10.70 5.87 15.23
C CYS A 346 9.41 6.62 14.88
N LEU A 347 9.01 7.57 15.71
CA LEU A 347 7.85 8.44 15.48
C LEU A 347 8.33 9.87 15.29
N MET A 348 8.03 10.45 14.13
CA MET A 348 8.31 11.85 13.80
C MET A 348 6.99 12.63 13.78
N ASN A 349 6.84 13.55 14.73
CA ASN A 349 5.69 14.44 14.82
C ASN A 349 6.01 15.76 14.11
N ILE A 350 5.19 16.13 13.14
CA ILE A 350 5.29 17.41 12.44
C ILE A 350 4.43 18.42 13.18
N THR A 351 5.07 19.45 13.73
CA THR A 351 4.40 20.58 14.39
C THR A 351 4.13 21.67 13.36
N VAL A 352 2.94 22.28 13.45
CA VAL A 352 2.52 23.43 12.63
C VAL A 352 3.24 24.71 13.06
#